data_AF-A0A6P7H8D6-F1
#
_entry.id   AF-A0A6P7H8D6-F1
#
_cell.length_a   1.000
_cell.length_b   1.000
_cell.length_c   1.000
_cell.angle_alpha   90.00
_cell.angle_beta   90.00
_cell.angle_gamma   90.00
#
_symmetry.space_group_name_H-M   'P 1'
#
loop_
_entity.id
_entity.type
_entity.pdbx_description
1 polymer ?
#
loop_
_entity_poly.entity_id
_entity_poly.type
_entity_poly.pdbx_seq_one_letter_code
_entity_poly.pdbx_strand_id
1 'polypeptide(L)'
;MILELVWNVDSIIAYETGLIPPNIHYTCPRDEILGLVEKRMIVVTEKTPFKDKRGLIGVNNFGFGGVNCHVLLRANHKEKINSGLPKDNIPRVICVSGRTSEALLTIFDEIKSHTLDAEYVRLLHNIF
;
A
#
# COMPACT_ATOMS: atom_id res chain seq x y z
N MET A 1 -6.77 -7.28 18.72
CA MET A 1 -6.13 -6.09 18.14
C MET A 1 -5.13 -6.39 17.01
N ILE A 2 -4.96 -7.64 16.54
CA ILE A 2 -4.01 -7.99 15.45
C ILE A 2 -4.70 -8.08 14.07
N LEU A 3 -6.01 -8.29 14.00
CA LEU A 3 -6.77 -8.43 12.74
C LEU A 3 -7.00 -7.11 11.99
N GLU A 4 -6.71 -5.96 12.60
CA GLU A 4 -6.99 -4.64 12.00
C GLU A 4 -5.92 -4.20 10.98
N LEU A 5 -4.71 -4.76 11.08
CA LEU A 5 -3.57 -4.34 10.26
C LEU A 5 -3.66 -4.87 8.82
N VAL A 6 -4.27 -6.03 8.60
CA VAL A 6 -4.23 -6.73 7.30
C VAL A 6 -5.00 -5.95 6.23
N TRP A 7 -6.21 -5.49 6.53
CA TRP A 7 -7.05 -4.78 5.55
C TRP A 7 -6.53 -3.38 5.21
N ASN A 8 -5.81 -2.74 6.13
CA ASN A 8 -5.15 -1.47 5.88
C ASN A 8 -3.99 -1.64 4.88
N VAL A 9 -3.28 -2.76 4.94
CA VAL A 9 -2.16 -3.04 4.03
C VAL A 9 -2.63 -3.16 2.59
N ASP A 10 -3.74 -3.87 2.32
CA ASP A 10 -4.27 -4.01 0.96
C ASP A 10 -4.67 -2.65 0.35
N SER A 11 -5.24 -1.77 1.16
CA SER A 11 -5.64 -0.42 0.75
C SER A 11 -4.43 0.44 0.38
N ILE A 12 -3.35 0.35 1.17
CA ILE A 12 -2.09 1.05 0.89
C ILE A 12 -1.44 0.48 -0.37
N ILE A 13 -1.38 -0.85 -0.53
CA ILE A 13 -0.88 -1.50 -1.74
C ILE A 13 -1.66 -1.03 -2.96
N ALA A 14 -2.98 -0.90 -2.87
CA ALA A 14 -3.80 -0.40 -3.97
C ALA A 14 -3.45 1.03 -4.37
N TYR A 15 -3.20 1.92 -3.40
CA TYR A 15 -2.77 3.28 -3.69
C TYR A 15 -1.35 3.36 -4.28
N GLU A 16 -0.39 2.64 -3.71
CA GLU A 16 1.02 2.67 -4.13
C GLU A 16 1.24 2.01 -5.50
N THR A 17 0.55 0.89 -5.77
CA THR A 17 0.71 0.14 -7.02
C THR A 17 -0.30 0.55 -8.10
N GLY A 18 -1.36 1.28 -7.72
CA GLY A 18 -2.49 1.59 -8.60
C GLY A 18 -3.32 0.36 -8.99
N LEU A 19 -3.29 -0.72 -8.20
CA LEU A 19 -3.91 -2.00 -8.51
C LEU A 19 -4.65 -2.55 -7.28
N ILE A 20 -5.94 -2.83 -7.43
CA ILE A 20 -6.74 -3.46 -6.40
C ILE A 20 -6.42 -4.97 -6.36
N PRO A 21 -5.99 -5.51 -5.21
CA PRO A 21 -5.75 -6.95 -5.07
C PRO A 21 -7.04 -7.77 -5.25
N PRO A 22 -6.96 -8.96 -5.87
CA PRO A 22 -8.12 -9.84 -6.02
C PRO A 22 -8.50 -10.53 -4.70
N ASN A 23 -9.81 -10.62 -4.46
CA ASN A 23 -10.39 -11.49 -3.45
C ASN A 23 -10.34 -12.94 -3.94
N ILE A 24 -9.95 -13.83 -3.04
CA ILE A 24 -9.94 -15.27 -3.27
C ILE A 24 -11.29 -15.89 -2.89
N HIS A 25 -11.55 -17.10 -3.41
CA HIS A 25 -12.71 -17.93 -3.06
C HIS A 25 -14.10 -17.33 -3.36
N TYR A 26 -14.19 -16.33 -4.25
CA TYR A 26 -15.47 -15.82 -4.73
C TYR A 26 -15.87 -16.51 -6.04
N THR A 27 -16.92 -17.34 -6.01
CA THR A 27 -17.39 -18.12 -7.17
C THR A 27 -18.76 -17.66 -7.66
N CYS A 28 -19.73 -17.51 -6.75
CA CYS A 28 -21.06 -17.00 -7.04
C CYS A 28 -21.48 -15.94 -6.01
N PRO A 29 -22.26 -14.91 -6.43
CA PRO A 29 -22.84 -13.96 -5.50
C PRO A 29 -23.83 -14.66 -4.58
N ARG A 30 -23.96 -14.17 -3.34
CA ARG A 30 -25.03 -14.59 -2.44
C ARG A 30 -26.33 -13.90 -2.84
N ASP A 31 -27.36 -14.68 -3.17
CA ASP A 31 -28.65 -14.18 -3.70
C ASP A 31 -29.37 -13.21 -2.75
N GLU A 32 -29.16 -13.34 -1.45
CA GLU A 32 -29.73 -12.48 -0.41
C GLU A 32 -29.16 -11.04 -0.44
N ILE A 33 -28.00 -10.83 -1.08
CA ILE A 33 -27.32 -9.53 -1.15
C ILE A 33 -27.63 -8.90 -2.51
N LEU A 34 -28.76 -8.18 -2.57
CA LEU A 34 -29.23 -7.51 -3.79
C LEU A 34 -28.17 -6.64 -4.46
N GLY A 35 -27.32 -5.95 -3.68
CA GLY A 35 -26.27 -5.10 -4.26
C GLY A 35 -25.22 -5.87 -5.07
N LEU A 36 -24.96 -7.14 -4.76
CA LEU A 36 -24.09 -8.01 -5.54
C LEU A 36 -24.81 -8.58 -6.76
N VAL A 37 -26.07 -9.01 -6.60
CA VAL A 37 -26.90 -9.56 -7.68
C VAL A 37 -27.14 -8.50 -8.78
N GLU A 38 -27.47 -7.28 -8.36
CA GLU A 38 -27.72 -6.13 -9.24
C GLU A 38 -26.43 -5.45 -9.72
N LYS A 39 -25.25 -5.94 -9.30
CA LYS A 39 -23.92 -5.41 -9.65
C LYS A 39 -23.70 -3.94 -9.28
N ARG A 40 -24.44 -3.41 -8.30
CA ARG A 40 -24.15 -2.09 -7.67
C ARG A 40 -22.87 -2.14 -6.84
N MET A 41 -22.53 -3.31 -6.32
CA MET A 41 -21.26 -3.64 -5.71
C MET A 41 -20.60 -4.76 -6.52
N ILE A 42 -19.30 -4.63 -6.74
CA ILE A 42 -18.52 -5.59 -7.53
C ILE A 42 -17.42 -6.14 -6.64
N VAL A 43 -17.40 -7.45 -6.43
CA VAL A 43 -16.27 -8.12 -5.78
C VAL A 43 -15.14 -8.20 -6.79
N VAL A 44 -13.98 -7.65 -6.42
CA VAL A 44 -12.78 -7.69 -7.27
C VAL A 44 -12.17 -9.08 -7.15
N THR A 45 -12.26 -9.90 -8.21
CA THR A 45 -11.71 -11.27 -8.27
C THR A 45 -10.43 -11.36 -9.10
N GLU A 46 -10.13 -10.31 -9.86
CA GLU A 46 -8.95 -10.22 -10.73
C GLU A 46 -8.15 -8.97 -10.37
N LYS A 47 -6.85 -8.99 -10.64
CA LYS A 47 -5.98 -7.82 -10.47
C LYS A 47 -6.51 -6.63 -11.27
N THR A 48 -7.10 -5.65 -10.59
CA THR A 48 -7.91 -4.60 -11.24
C THR A 48 -7.24 -3.24 -11.14
N PRO A 49 -7.09 -2.47 -12.23
CA PRO A 49 -6.55 -1.11 -12.16
C PRO A 49 -7.39 -0.19 -11.27
N PHE A 50 -6.74 0.48 -10.32
CA PHE A 50 -7.37 1.50 -9.50
C PHE A 50 -7.36 2.83 -10.27
N LYS A 51 -8.40 3.04 -11.08
CA LYS A 51 -8.44 4.08 -12.12
C LYS A 51 -8.42 5.51 -11.59
N ASP A 52 -8.92 5.74 -10.38
CA ASP A 52 -8.95 7.06 -9.77
C ASP A 52 -7.98 7.14 -8.60
N LYS A 53 -6.83 7.77 -8.82
CA LYS A 53 -5.86 8.03 -7.74
C LYS A 53 -6.43 8.95 -6.65
N ARG A 54 -7.53 9.66 -6.90
CA ARG A 54 -8.31 10.46 -5.92
C ARG A 54 -9.48 9.69 -5.31
N GLY A 55 -9.68 8.44 -5.74
CA GLY A 55 -10.71 7.58 -5.19
C GLY A 55 -10.53 7.39 -3.69
N LEU A 56 -11.63 7.44 -2.95
CA LEU A 56 -11.64 7.14 -1.53
C LEU A 56 -11.74 5.62 -1.34
N ILE A 57 -10.96 5.07 -0.41
CA ILE A 57 -11.12 3.70 0.04
C ILE A 57 -11.76 3.72 1.43
N GLY A 58 -12.92 3.07 1.56
CA GLY A 58 -13.56 2.84 2.84
C GLY A 58 -13.09 1.52 3.45
N VAL A 59 -12.66 1.55 4.71
CA VAL A 59 -12.25 0.37 5.47
C VAL A 59 -13.22 0.17 6.61
N ASN A 60 -13.80 -1.03 6.70
CA ASN A 60 -14.73 -1.43 7.75
C ASN A 60 -14.06 -2.41 8.71
N ASN A 61 -14.38 -2.30 10.00
CA ASN A 61 -13.99 -3.27 11.02
C ASN A 61 -15.16 -3.50 11.98
N PHE A 62 -15.52 -4.76 12.16
CA PHE A 62 -16.64 -5.19 13.00
C PHE A 62 -16.13 -6.19 14.02
N GLY A 63 -16.04 -5.76 15.28
CA GLY A 63 -15.66 -6.62 16.40
C GLY A 63 -16.83 -7.45 16.89
N PHE A 64 -16.58 -8.71 17.25
CA PHE A 64 -17.61 -9.62 17.76
C PHE A 64 -18.39 -9.06 18.96
N GLY A 65 -17.76 -8.22 19.78
CA GLY A 65 -18.42 -7.53 20.91
C GLY A 65 -19.37 -6.40 20.50
N GLY A 66 -19.67 -6.23 19.21
CA GLY A 66 -20.57 -5.20 18.69
C GLY A 66 -19.91 -3.82 18.49
N VAL A 67 -18.60 -3.71 18.68
CA VAL A 67 -17.86 -2.47 18.41
C VAL A 67 -17.50 -2.41 16.93
N ASN A 68 -17.94 -1.33 16.27
CA ASN A 68 -17.78 -1.13 14.84
C ASN A 68 -16.97 0.14 14.58
N CYS A 69 -16.09 0.08 13.59
CA CYS A 69 -15.28 1.23 13.16
C CYS A 69 -15.30 1.33 11.64
N HIS A 70 -15.29 2.56 11.14
CA HIS A 70 -15.17 2.88 9.72
C HIS A 70 -14.15 4.01 9.53
N VAL A 71 -13.29 3.85 8.52
CA VAL A 71 -12.32 4.87 8.14
C VAL A 71 -12.41 5.10 6.63
N LEU A 72 -12.32 6.38 6.24
CA LEU A 72 -12.13 6.78 4.85
C LEU A 72 -10.67 7.17 4.64
N LEU A 73 -10.04 6.53 3.66
CA LEU A 73 -8.68 6.80 3.23
C LEU A 73 -8.69 7.54 1.90
N ARG A 74 -7.69 8.39 1.72
CA ARG A 74 -7.37 9.06 0.45
C ARG A 74 -5.87 9.02 0.25
N ALA A 75 -5.43 8.76 -0.98
CA ALA A 75 -4.01 8.81 -1.32
C ALA A 75 -3.42 10.20 -1.02
N ASN A 76 -2.14 10.22 -0.64
CA ASN A 76 -1.37 11.45 -0.67
C ASN A 76 -1.00 11.77 -2.13
N HIS A 77 -1.52 12.87 -2.67
CA HIS A 77 -1.28 13.28 -4.06
C HIS A 77 0.07 13.96 -4.29
N LYS A 78 0.99 13.88 -3.33
CA LYS A 78 2.31 14.48 -3.48
C LYS A 78 3.06 13.79 -4.62
N GLU A 79 3.27 14.53 -5.70
CA GLU A 79 4.17 14.12 -6.78
C GLU A 79 5.62 14.46 -6.40
N LYS A 80 6.53 13.54 -6.70
CA LYS A 80 7.96 13.77 -6.47
C LYS A 80 8.50 14.75 -7.51
N ILE A 81 9.23 15.76 -7.06
CA ILE A 81 9.94 16.69 -7.95
C ILE A 81 11.05 15.91 -8.65
N ASN A 82 11.18 16.05 -9.97
CA ASN A 82 12.22 15.38 -10.77
C ASN A 82 12.24 13.85 -10.56
N SER A 83 11.08 13.23 -10.36
CA SER A 83 10.94 11.80 -10.06
C SER A 83 11.76 11.34 -8.84
N GLY A 84 12.06 12.24 -7.89
CA GLY A 84 12.84 11.94 -6.68
C GLY A 84 14.34 12.14 -6.84
N LEU A 85 14.84 12.38 -8.06
CA LEU A 85 16.28 12.58 -8.29
C LEU A 85 16.76 13.92 -7.68
N PRO A 86 17.90 13.93 -6.98
CA PRO A 86 18.54 15.17 -6.55
C PRO A 86 18.82 16.13 -7.72
N LYS A 87 18.88 17.43 -7.43
CA LYS A 87 19.20 18.46 -8.44
C LYS A 87 20.71 18.60 -8.71
N ASP A 88 21.53 17.88 -7.96
CA ASP A 88 22.99 17.93 -7.99
C ASP A 88 23.59 16.55 -8.29
N ASN A 89 24.89 16.54 -8.61
CA ASN A 89 25.64 15.32 -8.90
C ASN A 89 26.53 14.87 -7.73
N ILE A 90 26.17 15.22 -6.48
CA ILE A 90 27.01 14.92 -5.32
C ILE A 90 26.74 13.46 -4.88
N PRO A 91 27.78 12.65 -4.60
CA PRO A 91 27.57 11.32 -4.03
C PRO A 91 26.81 11.36 -2.70
N ARG A 92 25.92 10.39 -2.46
CA ARG A 92 25.15 10.28 -1.21
C ARG A 92 25.69 9.14 -0.35
N VAL A 93 25.87 9.40 0.94
CA VAL A 93 26.21 8.38 1.94
C VAL A 93 24.92 7.84 2.52
N ILE A 94 24.71 6.52 2.45
CA ILE A 94 23.53 5.85 3.00
C ILE A 94 23.97 5.01 4.19
N CYS A 95 23.43 5.34 5.37
CA CYS A 95 23.71 4.63 6.61
C CYS A 95 22.55 3.67 6.88
N VAL A 96 22.87 2.40 7.07
CA VAL A 96 21.89 1.35 7.41
C VAL A 96 22.43 0.51 8.55
N SER A 97 21.54 -0.03 9.36
CA SER A 97 21.89 -0.93 10.45
C SER A 97 21.00 -2.17 10.43
N GLY A 98 21.51 -3.29 10.92
CA GLY A 98 20.82 -4.58 10.94
C GLY A 98 21.31 -5.44 12.10
N ARG A 99 20.46 -6.37 12.55
CA ARG A 99 20.80 -7.29 13.64
C ARG A 99 21.70 -8.45 13.21
N THR A 100 21.73 -8.75 11.91
CA THR A 100 22.55 -9.79 11.29
C THR A 100 23.17 -9.29 9.99
N SER A 101 24.21 -9.97 9.52
CA SER A 101 24.89 -9.65 8.27
C SER A 101 23.96 -9.81 7.06
N GLU A 102 23.08 -10.81 7.08
CA GLU A 102 22.13 -11.09 6.00
C GLU A 102 21.14 -9.93 5.83
N ALA A 103 20.63 -9.38 6.95
CA ALA A 103 19.72 -8.24 6.90
C ALA A 103 20.37 -7.00 6.26
N LEU A 104 21.65 -6.74 6.55
CA LEU A 104 22.39 -5.65 5.92
C LEU A 104 22.55 -5.88 4.41
N LEU A 105 22.89 -7.10 4.00
CA LEU A 105 23.04 -7.45 2.57
C LEU A 105 21.71 -7.27 1.82
N THR A 106 20.59 -7.72 2.39
CA THR A 106 19.26 -7.52 1.80
C THR A 106 18.93 -6.04 1.62
N ILE A 107 19.18 -5.20 2.62
CA ILE A 107 18.94 -3.75 2.53
C ILE A 107 19.83 -3.13 1.44
N PHE A 108 21.11 -3.51 1.37
CA PHE A 108 22.00 -2.98 0.34
C PHE A 108 21.58 -3.40 -1.07
N ASP A 109 21.16 -4.64 -1.27
CA ASP A 109 20.69 -5.11 -2.58
C ASP A 109 19.39 -4.40 -3.00
N GLU A 110 18.49 -4.15 -2.05
CA GLU A 110 17.27 -3.37 -2.29
C GLU A 110 17.58 -1.90 -2.65
N ILE A 111 18.54 -1.27 -1.98
CA ILE A 111 18.95 0.10 -2.31
C ILE A 111 19.58 0.15 -3.72
N LYS A 112 20.38 -0.84 -4.09
CA LYS A 112 21.04 -0.92 -5.40
C LYS A 112 20.07 -1.23 -6.54
N SER A 113 18.96 -1.91 -6.26
CA SER A 113 17.96 -2.26 -7.28
C SER A 113 17.13 -1.04 -7.73
N HIS A 114 17.16 0.05 -6.97
CA HIS A 114 16.41 1.27 -7.23
C HIS A 114 17.30 2.38 -7.81
N THR A 115 16.69 3.26 -8.60
CA THR A 115 17.33 4.54 -8.95
C THR A 115 17.44 5.42 -7.72
N LEU A 116 18.47 6.28 -7.68
CA LEU A 116 18.69 7.19 -6.56
C LEU A 116 17.45 8.09 -6.34
N ASP A 117 16.85 8.01 -5.16
CA ASP A 117 15.71 8.83 -4.76
C ASP A 117 16.03 9.56 -3.45
N ALA A 118 16.03 10.89 -3.49
CA ALA A 118 16.38 11.74 -2.36
C ALA A 118 15.41 11.58 -1.18
N GLU A 119 14.12 11.37 -1.44
CA GLU A 119 13.12 11.18 -0.40
C GLU A 119 13.25 9.80 0.24
N TYR A 120 13.57 8.76 -0.54
CA TYR A 120 13.83 7.42 -0.02
C TYR A 120 15.10 7.39 0.85
N VAL A 121 16.19 8.00 0.39
CA VAL A 121 17.43 8.12 1.20
C VAL A 121 17.15 8.88 2.50
N ARG A 122 16.38 9.98 2.43
CA ARG A 122 15.98 10.73 3.62
C ARG A 122 15.14 9.88 4.58
N LEU A 123 14.24 9.03 4.06
CA LEU A 123 13.44 8.11 4.85
C LEU A 123 14.33 7.11 5.60
N LEU A 124 15.29 6.49 4.90
CA LEU A 124 16.24 5.56 5.51
C LEU A 124 17.02 6.22 6.65
N HIS A 125 17.50 7.45 6.44
CA HIS A 125 18.20 8.22 7.48
C HIS A 125 17.31 8.72 8.63
N ASN A 126 15.99 8.65 8.52
CA ASN A 126 15.08 9.05 9.61
C ASN A 126 14.65 7.85 10.47
N ILE A 127 14.73 6.64 9.92
CA ILE A 127 14.34 5.40 10.62
C ILE A 127 15.49 4.89 11.50
N PHE A 128 16.73 5.21 11.13
CA PHE A 128 17.96 4.89 11.85
C PHE A 128 18.61 6.15 12.41
#